data_AF-A0A7X9L1A0-F1
#
_entry.id   AF-A0A7X9L1A0-F1
#
_cell.length_a   1.000
_cell.length_b   1.000
_cell.length_c   1.000
_cell.angle_alpha   90.00
_cell.angle_beta   90.00
_cell.angle_gamma   90.00
#
_symmetry.space_group_name_H-M   'P 1'
#
loop_
_entity.id
_entity.type
_entity.pdbx_description
1 polymer ?
#
loop_
_entity_poly.entity_id
_entity_poly.type
_entity_poly.pdbx_seq_one_letter_code
_entity_poly.pdbx_strand_id
1 'polypeptide(L)'
;VAMVDIWHYWGFLAVIYTAALRQTPIDQIEAAQIEGANGWHCFRYVYLPNIAPTVRLMFVLIIIYSFMTFDYVYLLTAGGPAHATEMLSTYAYSFAYGAFKFGKASAVSLVMGFIGSIAAVFYYFMSRNEVLE
;
A
#
# COMPACT_ATOMS: atom_id res chain seq x y z
N VAL A 1 -15.05 -4.46 6.03
CA VAL A 1 -13.94 -4.85 5.13
C VAL A 1 -12.67 -4.08 5.44
N ALA A 2 -12.63 -2.75 5.27
CA ALA A 2 -11.42 -1.94 5.49
C ALA A 2 -10.74 -2.15 6.86
N MET A 3 -11.50 -2.25 7.96
CA MET A 3 -10.94 -2.51 9.29
C MET A 3 -10.18 -3.85 9.38
N VAL A 4 -10.72 -4.90 8.77
CA VAL A 4 -10.10 -6.24 8.77
C VAL A 4 -8.84 -6.25 7.90
N ASP A 5 -8.91 -5.57 6.75
CA ASP A 5 -7.77 -5.40 5.84
C ASP A 5 -6.62 -4.65 6.53
N ILE A 6 -6.91 -3.52 7.18
CA ILE A 6 -5.93 -2.74 7.96
C ILE A 6 -5.32 -3.60 9.07
N TRP A 7 -6.14 -4.33 9.83
CA TRP A 7 -5.66 -5.17 10.93
C TRP A 7 -4.73 -6.28 10.43
N HIS A 8 -5.07 -6.95 9.34
CA HIS A 8 -4.24 -8.00 8.75
C HIS A 8 -2.89 -7.45 8.27
N TYR A 9 -2.90 -6.30 7.57
CA TYR A 9 -1.70 -5.75 6.97
C TYR A 9 -0.77 -5.05 7.97
N TRP A 10 -1.30 -4.68 9.15
CA TRP A 10 -0.55 -3.96 10.18
C TRP A 10 0.72 -4.67 10.64
N GLY A 11 0.67 -6.00 10.81
CA GLY A 11 1.83 -6.78 11.23
C GLY A 11 3.00 -6.69 10.25
N PHE A 12 2.70 -6.75 8.95
CA PHE A 12 3.71 -6.59 7.89
C PHE A 12 4.32 -5.18 7.90
N LEU A 13 3.48 -4.14 7.96
CA LEU A 13 3.95 -2.75 7.99
C LEU A 13 4.80 -2.45 9.22
N ALA A 14 4.43 -2.98 10.39
CA ALA A 14 5.19 -2.79 11.62
C ALA A 14 6.62 -3.35 11.50
N VAL A 15 6.78 -4.53 10.90
CA VAL A 15 8.11 -5.13 10.68
C VAL A 15 8.92 -4.29 9.70
N ILE A 16 8.34 -3.90 8.57
CA ILE A 16 9.03 -3.09 7.55
C ILE A 16 9.48 -1.74 8.10
N TYR A 17 8.58 -1.01 8.77
CA TYR A 17 8.91 0.30 9.32
C TYR A 17 9.89 0.21 10.49
N THR A 18 9.82 -0.83 11.32
CA THR A 18 10.83 -1.05 12.38
C THR A 18 12.21 -1.32 11.77
N ALA A 19 12.29 -2.12 10.71
CA ALA A 19 13.55 -2.37 10.01
C ALA A 19 14.14 -1.08 9.41
N ALA A 20 13.30 -0.26 8.77
CA ALA A 20 13.72 1.02 8.20
C ALA A 20 14.19 2.01 9.28
N LEU A 21 13.46 2.12 10.40
CA LEU A 21 13.85 2.99 11.52
C LEU A 21 15.22 2.61 12.10
N ARG A 22 15.55 1.31 12.16
CA ARG A 22 16.86 0.82 12.63
C ARG A 22 18.02 1.15 11.70
N GLN A 23 17.76 1.47 10.44
CA GLN A 23 18.80 1.88 9.48
C GLN A 23 19.13 3.38 9.58
N THR A 24 18.39 4.14 10.40
CA THR A 24 18.66 5.57 10.60
C THR A 24 20.04 5.76 11.26
N PRO A 25 20.92 6.60 10.69
CA PRO A 25 22.25 6.83 11.25
C PRO A 25 22.21 7.38 12.68
N ILE A 26 23.02 6.79 13.57
CA ILE A 26 23.01 7.12 15.01
C ILE A 26 23.56 8.53 15.28
N ASP A 27 24.51 8.99 14.47
CA ASP A 27 25.10 10.32 14.52
C ASP A 27 24.06 11.43 14.33
N GLN A 28 23.09 11.24 13.42
CA GLN A 28 21.98 12.20 13.25
C GLN A 28 21.06 12.25 14.47
N ILE A 29 20.86 11.11 15.14
CA ILE A 29 20.03 11.01 16.35
C ILE A 29 20.75 11.69 17.52
N GLU A 30 22.04 11.43 17.71
CA GLU A 30 22.87 12.05 18.75
C GLU A 30 22.99 13.56 18.56
N ALA A 31 23.21 14.02 17.33
CA ALA A 31 23.24 15.46 17.00
C ALA A 31 21.93 16.15 17.38
N ALA A 32 20.77 15.57 17.01
CA ALA A 32 19.47 16.13 17.37
C ALA A 32 19.25 16.17 18.90
N GLN A 33 19.77 15.19 19.65
CA GLN A 33 19.70 15.19 21.11
C GLN A 33 20.57 16.29 21.74
N ILE A 34 21.76 16.54 21.21
CA ILE A 34 22.64 17.63 21.65
C ILE A 34 21.97 19.00 21.40
N GLU A 35 21.24 19.14 20.30
CA GLU A 35 20.44 20.34 20.00
C GLU A 35 19.17 20.48 20.84
N GLY A 36 18.89 19.54 21.76
CA GLY A 36 17.72 19.59 22.65
C GLY A 36 16.41 19.19 21.99
N ALA A 37 16.44 18.48 20.85
CA ALA A 37 15.24 17.97 20.20
C ALA A 37 14.51 16.96 21.11
N ASN A 38 13.22 17.19 21.37
CA ASN A 38 12.38 16.20 22.06
C ASN A 38 12.04 15.02 21.13
N GLY A 39 11.44 13.96 21.69
CA GLY A 39 11.12 12.74 20.92
C GLY A 39 10.24 12.95 19.67
N TRP A 40 9.34 13.94 19.68
CA TRP A 40 8.52 14.27 18.51
C TRP A 40 9.33 15.00 17.43
N HIS A 41 10.22 15.91 17.81
CA HIS A 41 11.13 16.57 16.88
C HIS A 41 12.07 15.55 16.24
N CYS A 42 12.63 14.64 17.03
CA CYS A 42 13.48 13.57 16.52
C CYS A 42 12.71 12.67 15.53
N PHE A 43 11.46 12.31 15.84
CA PHE A 43 10.61 11.58 14.89
C PHE A 43 10.36 12.34 13.58
N ARG A 44 9.91 13.58 13.66
CA ARG A 44 9.48 14.38 12.51
C ARG A 44 10.63 14.80 11.59
N TYR A 45 11.79 15.11 12.16
CA TYR A 45 12.93 15.72 11.48
C TYR A 45 14.13 14.79 11.27
N VAL A 46 14.27 13.70 12.04
CA VAL A 46 15.35 12.72 11.86
C VAL A 46 14.80 11.41 11.32
N TYR A 47 13.92 10.73 12.04
CA TYR A 47 13.45 9.41 11.62
C TYR A 47 12.62 9.46 10.33
N LEU A 48 11.60 10.32 10.26
CA LEU A 48 10.65 10.37 9.14
C LEU A 48 11.33 10.66 7.79
N PRO A 49 12.28 11.63 7.67
CA PRO A 49 13.03 11.84 6.43
C PRO A 49 13.88 10.64 6.03
N ASN A 50 14.55 9.98 6.98
CA ASN A 50 15.39 8.81 6.69
C ASN A 50 14.58 7.60 6.20
N ILE A 51 13.38 7.38 6.74
CA ILE A 51 12.50 6.27 6.30
C ILE A 51 11.56 6.67 5.16
N ALA A 52 11.62 7.91 4.67
CA ALA A 52 10.71 8.43 3.67
C ALA A 52 10.67 7.58 2.37
N PRO A 53 11.80 7.06 1.85
CA PRO A 53 11.78 6.15 0.69
C PRO A 53 10.94 4.90 0.95
N THR A 54 11.10 4.28 2.12
CA THR A 54 10.33 3.09 2.53
C THR A 54 8.85 3.42 2.70
N VAL A 55 8.51 4.56 3.29
CA VAL A 55 7.13 5.00 3.45
C VAL A 55 6.47 5.24 2.09
N ARG A 56 7.14 5.93 1.16
CA ARG A 56 6.64 6.16 -0.20
C ARG A 56 6.42 4.86 -0.97
N LEU A 57 7.38 3.94 -0.91
CA LEU A 57 7.24 2.60 -1.51
C LEU A 57 6.02 1.87 -0.96
N MET A 58 5.91 1.75 0.36
CA MET A 58 4.80 1.04 0.99
C MET A 58 3.46 1.71 0.69
N PHE A 59 3.40 3.04 0.68
CA PHE A 59 2.18 3.77 0.36
C PHE A 59 1.66 3.45 -1.05
N VAL A 60 2.53 3.45 -2.06
CA VAL A 60 2.12 3.14 -3.43
C VAL A 60 1.72 1.67 -3.55
N LEU A 61 2.47 0.75 -2.94
CA LEU A 61 2.12 -0.68 -2.95
C LEU A 61 0.76 -0.93 -2.30
N ILE A 62 0.46 -0.30 -1.15
CA ILE A 62 -0.83 -0.43 -0.49
C ILE A 62 -1.95 0.05 -1.42
N ILE A 63 -1.80 1.19 -2.08
CA ILE A 63 -2.80 1.69 -3.04
C ILE A 63 -3.04 0.65 -4.15
N ILE A 64 -1.98 0.11 -4.75
CA ILE A 64 -2.08 -0.92 -5.80
C ILE A 64 -2.83 -2.14 -5.27
N TYR A 65 -2.46 -2.65 -4.10
CA TYR A 65 -3.09 -3.82 -3.52
C TYR A 65 -4.55 -3.58 -3.11
N SER A 66 -4.90 -2.39 -2.62
CA SER A 66 -6.28 -2.03 -2.28
C SER A 66 -7.22 -2.09 -3.48
N PHE A 67 -6.76 -1.75 -4.70
CA PHE A 67 -7.55 -1.91 -5.91
C PHE A 67 -7.69 -3.38 -6.36
N MET A 68 -6.76 -4.23 -5.94
CA MET A 68 -6.75 -5.66 -6.28
C MET A 68 -7.36 -6.54 -5.16
N THR A 69 -7.78 -5.96 -4.04
CA THR A 69 -8.34 -6.71 -2.90
C THR A 69 -9.54 -7.54 -3.34
N PHE A 70 -9.42 -8.86 -3.21
CA PHE A 70 -10.49 -9.82 -3.51
C PHE A 70 -10.96 -10.52 -2.24
N ASP A 71 -10.01 -11.10 -1.50
CA ASP A 71 -10.23 -12.07 -0.43
C ASP A 71 -11.16 -11.54 0.66
N TYR A 72 -10.86 -10.37 1.24
CA TYR A 72 -11.66 -9.80 2.33
C TYR A 72 -13.07 -9.41 1.90
N VAL A 73 -13.22 -8.87 0.70
CA VAL A 73 -14.52 -8.45 0.18
C VAL A 73 -15.40 -9.67 -0.06
N TYR A 74 -14.84 -10.68 -0.73
CA TYR A 74 -15.54 -11.91 -1.06
C TYR A 74 -15.93 -12.69 0.21
N LEU A 75 -14.98 -12.92 1.13
CA LEU A 75 -15.21 -13.72 2.34
C LEU A 75 -16.16 -13.05 3.35
N LEU A 76 -16.04 -11.74 3.55
CA LEU A 76 -16.80 -11.05 4.60
C LEU A 76 -18.18 -10.58 4.14
N THR A 77 -18.30 -10.20 2.87
CA THR A 77 -19.49 -9.49 2.37
C THR A 77 -20.03 -10.01 1.05
N ALA A 78 -19.23 -10.78 0.30
CA ALA A 78 -19.53 -11.16 -1.08
C ALA A 78 -19.96 -9.96 -1.98
N GLY A 79 -19.43 -8.76 -1.70
CA GLY A 79 -19.79 -7.51 -2.38
C GLY A 79 -21.05 -6.79 -1.85
N GLY A 80 -21.74 -7.34 -0.85
CA GLY A 80 -22.98 -6.78 -0.29
C GLY A 80 -22.80 -5.71 0.80
N PRO A 81 -23.91 -5.07 1.25
CA PRO A 81 -25.28 -5.21 0.72
C PRO A 81 -25.48 -4.45 -0.60
N ALA A 82 -26.27 -4.99 -1.53
CA ALA A 82 -26.60 -4.35 -2.82
C ALA A 82 -25.38 -3.82 -3.61
N HIS A 83 -24.32 -4.63 -3.72
CA HIS A 83 -23.05 -4.28 -4.39
C HIS A 83 -22.27 -3.12 -3.72
N ALA A 84 -22.63 -2.68 -2.51
CA ALA A 84 -22.01 -1.52 -1.86
C ALA A 84 -20.54 -1.72 -1.49
N THR A 85 -20.06 -2.96 -1.35
CA THR A 85 -18.64 -3.26 -1.08
C THR A 85 -17.96 -3.92 -2.27
N GLU A 86 -18.64 -4.02 -3.42
CA GLU A 86 -18.12 -4.73 -4.58
C GLU A 86 -16.91 -4.01 -5.16
N MET A 87 -15.83 -4.78 -5.35
CA MET A 87 -14.60 -4.35 -6.00
C MET A 87 -14.52 -4.91 -7.42
N LEU A 88 -13.67 -4.32 -8.27
CA LEU A 88 -13.39 -4.81 -9.63
C LEU A 88 -13.00 -6.30 -9.65
N SER A 89 -12.24 -6.75 -8.66
CA SER A 89 -11.83 -8.14 -8.46
C SER A 89 -13.03 -9.08 -8.25
N THR A 90 -13.93 -8.73 -7.33
CA THR A 90 -15.14 -9.52 -7.04
C THR A 90 -16.15 -9.45 -8.18
N TYR A 91 -16.19 -8.33 -8.91
CA TYR A 91 -17.03 -8.17 -10.09
C TYR A 91 -16.55 -9.04 -11.26
N ALA A 92 -15.24 -9.08 -11.51
CA ALA A 92 -14.64 -9.99 -12.50
C ALA A 92 -14.91 -11.46 -12.15
N TYR A 93 -14.79 -11.81 -10.87
CA TYR A 93 -15.08 -13.15 -10.37
C TYR A 93 -16.54 -13.56 -10.60
N SER A 94 -17.49 -12.67 -10.29
CA SER A 94 -18.92 -12.90 -10.52
C SER A 94 -19.21 -13.17 -12.00
N PHE A 95 -18.59 -12.45 -12.94
CA PHE A 95 -18.73 -12.76 -14.37
C PHE A 95 -18.10 -14.10 -14.77
N ALA A 96 -16.93 -14.44 -14.25
CA ALA A 96 -16.22 -15.66 -14.61
C ALA A 96 -16.95 -16.91 -14.10
N TYR A 97 -17.32 -16.93 -12.83
CA TYR A 97 -17.80 -18.13 -12.15
C TYR A 97 -19.28 -18.10 -11.80
N GLY A 98 -19.90 -16.93 -11.68
CA GLY A 98 -21.35 -16.80 -11.48
C GLY A 98 -22.12 -16.84 -12.80
N ALA A 99 -21.69 -16.05 -13.79
CA ALA A 99 -22.39 -15.91 -15.07
C ALA A 99 -21.75 -16.69 -16.24
N PHE A 100 -20.60 -17.34 -16.03
CA PHE A 100 -19.81 -18.02 -17.08
C PHE A 100 -19.47 -17.13 -18.30
N LYS A 101 -19.38 -15.82 -18.09
CA LYS A 101 -19.04 -14.80 -19.10
C LYS A 101 -17.56 -14.45 -19.03
N PHE A 102 -16.71 -15.42 -19.36
CA PHE A 102 -15.25 -15.27 -19.30
C PHE A 102 -14.71 -14.08 -20.10
N GLY A 103 -15.28 -13.78 -21.28
CA GLY A 103 -14.86 -12.61 -22.06
C GLY A 103 -15.05 -11.28 -21.32
N LYS A 104 -16.14 -11.14 -20.56
CA LYS A 104 -16.37 -9.95 -19.71
C LYS A 104 -15.42 -9.91 -18.52
N ALA A 105 -15.22 -11.06 -17.86
CA ALA A 105 -14.27 -11.16 -16.75
C ALA A 105 -12.84 -10.77 -17.19
N SER A 106 -12.39 -11.28 -18.33
CA SER A 106 -11.07 -10.94 -18.91
C SER A 106 -10.95 -9.45 -19.22
N ALA A 107 -12.00 -8.80 -19.74
CA ALA A 107 -11.99 -7.37 -20.00
C ALA A 107 -11.82 -6.55 -18.70
N VAL A 108 -12.54 -6.93 -17.63
CA VAL A 108 -12.39 -6.28 -16.31
C VAL A 108 -10.99 -6.49 -15.75
N SER A 109 -10.45 -7.70 -15.82
CA SER A 109 -9.08 -8.00 -15.36
C SER A 109 -8.00 -7.22 -16.14
N LEU A 110 -8.20 -6.99 -17.44
CA LEU A 110 -7.30 -6.15 -18.24
C LEU A 110 -7.33 -4.68 -17.77
N VAL A 111 -8.51 -4.14 -17.46
CA VAL A 111 -8.64 -2.78 -16.90
C VAL A 111 -7.91 -2.67 -15.57
N MET A 112 -8.07 -3.67 -14.68
CA MET A 112 -7.32 -3.72 -13.42
C MET A 112 -5.81 -3.74 -13.65
N GLY A 113 -5.33 -4.56 -14.58
CA GLY A 113 -3.90 -4.61 -14.95
C GLY A 113 -3.36 -3.30 -15.50
N PHE A 114 -4.19 -2.58 -16.28
CA PHE A 114 -3.84 -1.26 -16.80
C PHE A 114 -3.71 -0.22 -15.67
N ILE A 115 -4.66 -0.20 -14.73
CA ILE A 115 -4.59 0.66 -13.53
C ILE A 115 -3.34 0.35 -12.71
N GLY A 116 -3.05 -0.93 -12.46
CA GLY A 116 -1.85 -1.37 -11.75
C GLY A 116 -0.56 -0.93 -12.45
N SER A 117 -0.54 -1.01 -13.78
CA SER A 117 0.61 -0.59 -14.58
C SER A 117 0.84 0.92 -14.51
N ILE A 118 -0.22 1.73 -14.53
CA ILE A 118 -0.11 3.19 -14.32
C ILE A 118 0.48 3.50 -12.95
N ALA A 119 0.01 2.83 -11.89
CA ALA A 119 0.53 3.03 -10.54
C ALA A 119 2.01 2.62 -10.41
N ALA A 120 2.41 1.50 -11.05
CA ALA A 120 3.80 1.06 -11.07
C ALA A 120 4.70 2.04 -11.83
N VAL A 121 4.24 2.57 -12.97
CA VAL A 121 4.97 3.59 -13.73
C VAL A 121 5.11 4.88 -12.93
N PHE A 122 4.04 5.31 -12.24
CA PHE A 122 4.08 6.47 -11.35
C PHE A 122 5.10 6.29 -10.22
N TYR A 123 5.12 5.12 -9.58
CA TYR A 123 6.13 4.78 -8.58
C TYR A 123 7.55 4.88 -9.14
N TYR A 124 7.80 4.26 -10.31
CA TYR A 124 9.11 4.27 -10.94
C TYR A 124 9.62 5.68 -11.20
N PHE A 125 8.77 6.59 -11.67
CA PHE A 125 9.15 7.99 -11.89
C PHE A 125 9.43 8.74 -10.59
N MET A 126 8.67 8.47 -9.53
CA MET A 126 8.91 9.08 -8.21
C MET A 126 10.24 8.59 -7.62
N SER A 127 10.49 7.27 -7.64
CA SER A 127 11.71 6.68 -7.07
C SER A 127 12.97 7.04 -7.85
N ARG A 128 12.86 7.33 -9.16
CA ARG A 128 14.03 7.72 -9.98
C ARG A 128 14.68 9.01 -9.47
N ASN A 129 13.91 9.91 -8.88
CA ASN A 129 14.44 11.16 -8.35
C ASN A 129 15.24 10.97 -7.05
N GLU A 130 15.07 9.83 -6.37
CA GLU A 130 15.72 9.53 -5.08
C GLU A 130 17.07 8.82 -5.24
N VAL A 131 17.33 8.21 -6.40
CA VAL A 131 18.57 7.46 -6.68
C VAL A 131 19.69 8.38 -7.22
N LEU A 132 19.35 9.63 -7.56
CA LEU A 132 20.27 10.60 -8.16
C LEU A 132 20.82 11.63 -7.14
N GLU A 133 20.39 11.57 -5.88
CA GLU A 133 20.93 12.32 -4.74
C GLU A 133 21.82 11.42 -3.87
#